data_AF-A0A822HTS7-F1
#
_entry.id   AF-A0A822HTS7-F1
#
_cell.length_a   1.000
_cell.length_b   1.000
_cell.length_c   1.000
_cell.angle_alpha   90.00
_cell.angle_beta   90.00
_cell.angle_gamma   90.00
#
_symmetry.space_group_name_H-M   'P 1'
#
loop_
_entity.id
_entity.type
_entity.pdbx_description
1 polymer ?
#
loop_
_entity_poly.entity_id
_entity_poly.type
_entity_poly.pdbx_seq_one_letter_code
_entity_poly.pdbx_strand_id
1 'polypeptide(L)' 'FCLHPGGEFYFSDVYADRPVPEDLRQNKILWGECLSGAICESDLISGALEVGFTRPILVATDPIGINNVELQKLL' A
#
# COMPACT_ATOMS: atom_id res chain seq x y z
N PHE A 1 17.02 -2.19 14.32
CA PHE A 1 17.24 -2.43 12.89
C PHE A 1 17.58 -3.91 12.70
N CYS A 2 16.70 -4.68 12.06
CA CYS A 2 16.81 -6.15 11.95
C CYS A 2 17.58 -6.62 10.70
N LEU A 3 18.06 -5.70 9.86
CA LEU A 3 18.83 -6.01 8.66
C LEU A 3 20.33 -6.00 8.96
N HIS A 4 21.04 -7.00 8.45
CA HIS A 4 22.50 -7.00 8.43
C HIS A 4 22.99 -5.98 7.38
N PRO A 5 24.23 -5.45 7.51
CA PRO A 5 24.82 -4.63 6.47
C PRO A 5 24.79 -5.36 5.11
N GLY A 6 24.23 -4.69 4.09
CA GLY A 6 24.03 -5.26 2.75
C GLY A 6 22.73 -6.07 2.57
N GLY A 7 21.91 -6.21 3.60
CA GLY A 7 20.58 -6.81 3.49
C GLY A 7 19.59 -5.92 2.76
N GLU A 8 18.61 -6.54 2.11
CA GLU A 8 17.52 -5.86 1.40
C GLU A 8 16.16 -6.15 2.05
N PHE A 9 15.25 -5.20 1.94
CA PHE A 9 13.85 -5.39 2.32
C PHE A 9 13.04 -5.65 1.06
N TYR A 10 12.73 -6.93 0.81
CA TYR A 10 11.99 -7.39 -0.36
C TYR A 10 10.61 -7.91 0.08
N PHE A 11 9.54 -7.32 -0.42
CA PHE A 11 8.18 -7.65 0.00
C PHE A 11 7.14 -7.27 -1.09
N SER A 12 5.95 -7.83 -0.95
CA SER A 12 4.77 -7.51 -1.76
C SER A 12 3.65 -7.08 -0.83
N ASP A 13 2.94 -6.01 -1.19
CA ASP A 13 1.78 -5.52 -0.45
C ASP A 13 0.79 -4.82 -1.40
N VAL A 14 -0.39 -4.48 -0.91
CA VAL A 14 -1.41 -3.73 -1.64
C VAL A 14 -1.22 -2.24 -1.44
N TYR A 15 -1.11 -1.49 -2.54
CA TYR A 15 -0.93 -0.04 -2.52
C TYR A 15 -2.03 0.67 -3.30
N ALA A 16 -2.27 1.92 -2.93
CA ALA A 16 -3.20 2.79 -3.63
C ALA A 16 -2.44 3.82 -4.51
N ASP A 17 -3.01 4.13 -5.67
CA ASP A 17 -2.54 5.19 -6.57
C ASP A 17 -2.74 6.59 -5.97
N ARG A 18 -3.69 6.72 -5.04
CA ARG A 18 -4.05 7.95 -4.33
C ARG A 18 -4.37 7.66 -2.86
N PRO A 19 -4.38 8.67 -1.98
CA PRO A 19 -4.81 8.49 -0.60
C PRO A 19 -6.25 7.95 -0.53
N VAL A 20 -6.43 6.84 0.20
CA VAL A 20 -7.76 6.27 0.44
C VAL A 20 -8.59 7.27 1.27
N PRO A 21 -9.80 7.67 0.82
CA PRO A 21 -10.69 8.54 1.58
C PRO A 21 -11.01 7.99 2.97
N GLU A 22 -11.17 8.86 3.97
CA GLU A 22 -11.38 8.47 5.38
C GLU A 22 -12.62 7.60 5.56
N ASP A 23 -13.70 7.90 4.83
CA ASP A 23 -14.94 7.12 4.84
C ASP A 23 -14.73 5.66 4.41
N LEU A 24 -13.73 5.41 3.55
CA LEU A 24 -13.38 4.07 3.10
C LEU A 24 -12.43 3.37 4.07
N ARG A 25 -11.54 4.10 4.76
CA ARG A 25 -10.66 3.54 5.79
C ARG A 25 -11.43 2.93 6.95
N GLN A 26 -12.56 3.56 7.30
CA GLN A 26 -13.43 3.13 8.41
C GLN A 26 -14.41 2.02 8.00
N ASN A 27 -14.49 1.68 6.72
CA ASN A 27 -15.38 0.64 6.21
C ASN A 27 -14.82 -0.77 6.52
N LYS A 28 -15.48 -1.47 7.44
CA LYS A 28 -15.08 -2.83 7.88
C LYS A 28 -15.06 -3.88 6.77
N ILE A 29 -15.87 -3.71 5.72
CA ILE A 29 -15.90 -4.64 4.58
C ILE A 29 -14.65 -4.43 3.72
N LEU A 30 -14.27 -3.17 3.44
CA LEU A 30 -13.03 -2.85 2.73
C LEU A 30 -11.77 -3.21 3.53
N TRP A 31 -11.86 -3.20 4.86
CA TRP A 31 -10.77 -3.63 5.74
C TRP A 31 -10.51 -5.13 5.63
N GLY A 32 -11.57 -5.94 5.48
CA GLY A 32 -11.45 -7.39 5.27
C GLY A 32 -10.80 -7.77 3.93
N GLU A 33 -10.84 -6.88 2.93
CA GLU A 33 -10.23 -7.08 1.61
C GLU A 33 -8.82 -6.46 1.51
N CYS A 34 -8.24 -5.97 2.61
CA CYS A 34 -6.97 -5.25 2.66
C CYS A 34 -6.91 -3.93 1.82
N LEU A 35 -8.06 -3.46 1.33
CA LEU A 35 -8.14 -2.28 0.45
C LEU A 35 -8.26 -0.97 1.23
N SER A 36 -8.93 -0.97 2.38
CA SER A 36 -9.14 0.24 3.18
C SER A 36 -7.87 0.75 3.85
N GLY A 37 -6.90 -0.16 4.08
CA GLY A 37 -5.62 0.14 4.72
C GLY A 37 -4.49 0.38 3.74
N ALA A 38 -4.76 0.32 2.43
CA ALA A 38 -3.75 0.51 1.40
C ALA A 38 -3.09 1.87 1.54
N ILE A 39 -1.77 1.86 1.70
CA ILE A 39 -0.95 3.07 1.76
C ILE A 39 -0.80 3.60 0.34
N CYS A 40 -0.82 4.92 0.16
CA CYS A 40 -0.52 5.51 -1.13
C CYS A 40 0.96 5.24 -1.47
N GLU A 41 1.27 4.82 -2.69
CA GLU A 41 2.64 4.48 -3.09
C GLU A 41 3.63 5.62 -2.79
N SER A 42 3.21 6.87 -3.00
CA SER A 42 4.03 8.05 -2.70
C SER A 42 4.35 8.22 -1.21
N ASP A 43 3.42 7.86 -0.32
CA ASP A 43 3.61 7.91 1.14
C ASP A 43 4.58 6.80 1.59
N LEU A 44 4.47 5.60 1.00
CA LEU A 44 5.40 4.50 1.26
C LEU A 44 6.83 4.90 0.89
N ILE A 45 7.03 5.45 -0.32
CA ILE A 45 8.36 5.87 -0.79
C ILE A 45 8.93 6.93 0.14
N SER A 46 8.12 7.93 0.51
CA SER A 46 8.53 9.00 1.41
C SER A 46 8.94 8.45 2.78
N GLY A 47 8.11 7.59 3.38
CA GLY A 47 8.41 6.95 4.67
C GLY A 47 9.65 6.05 4.62
N ALA A 48 9.86 5.32 3.52
CA ALA A 48 11.05 4.49 3.33
C ALA A 48 12.34 5.35 3.33
N LEU A 49 12.31 6.51 2.67
CA LEU A 49 13.43 7.45 2.67
C LEU A 49 13.68 8.03 4.07
N GLU A 50 12.63 8.37 4.81
CA GLU A 50 12.72 8.91 6.17
C GLU A 50 13.34 7.94 7.18
N VAL A 51 13.03 6.64 7.08
CA VAL A 51 13.57 5.62 7.99
C VAL A 51 14.98 5.14 7.60
N GLY A 52 15.54 5.67 6.51
CA GLY A 52 16.93 5.46 6.10
C GLY A 52 17.15 4.47 4.94
N PHE A 53 16.09 4.02 4.24
CA PHE A 53 16.28 3.35 2.95
C PHE A 53 16.62 4.38 1.88
N THR A 54 17.60 4.11 1.03
CA THR A 54 18.08 5.09 0.04
C THR A 54 17.41 4.97 -1.32
N ARG A 55 16.96 3.77 -1.71
CA ARG A 55 16.34 3.54 -3.01
C ARG A 55 15.30 2.41 -2.97
N PRO A 56 14.02 2.73 -2.80
CA PRO A 56 12.93 1.82 -3.12
C PRO A 56 12.96 1.46 -4.61
N ILE A 57 12.69 0.20 -4.95
CA ILE A 57 12.67 -0.29 -6.33
C ILE A 57 11.37 -1.04 -6.54
N LEU A 58 10.57 -0.63 -7.53
CA LEU A 58 9.42 -1.40 -7.97
C LEU A 58 9.90 -2.57 -8.82
N VAL A 59 9.66 -3.80 -8.36
CA VAL A 59 10.07 -5.02 -9.05
C VAL A 59 8.97 -5.53 -9.99
N ALA A 60 7.73 -5.53 -9.52
CA ALA A 60 6.55 -5.93 -10.29
C ALA A 60 5.30 -5.23 -9.72
N THR A 61 4.29 -5.04 -10.57
CA THR A 61 2.99 -4.50 -10.18
C THR A 61 1.90 -5.15 -11.01
N ASP A 62 0.78 -5.48 -10.35
CA ASP A 62 -0.43 -6.00 -11.00
C ASP A 62 -1.65 -5.23 -10.48
N PRO A 63 -2.56 -4.78 -11.35
CA PRO A 63 -3.76 -4.06 -10.92
C PRO A 63 -4.69 -5.00 -10.16
N ILE A 64 -5.11 -4.58 -8.97
CA ILE A 64 -6.08 -5.30 -8.15
C ILE A 64 -7.48 -4.72 -8.41
N GLY A 65 -8.34 -5.52 -9.02
CA GLY A 65 -9.74 -5.17 -9.22
C GLY A 65 -10.55 -5.38 -7.95
N ILE A 66 -11.47 -4.45 -7.65
CA ILE A 66 -12.48 -4.65 -6.61
C ILE A 66 -13.64 -5.46 -7.22
N ASN A 67 -13.84 -6.69 -6.75
CA ASN A 67 -14.94 -7.55 -7.23
C ASN A 67 -16.30 -7.21 -6.59
N ASN A 68 -16.31 -6.40 -5.54
CA ASN A 68 -17.54 -6.00 -4.87
C ASN A 68 -18.17 -4.77 -5.54
N VAL A 69 -19.33 -4.97 -6.15
CA VAL A 69 -20.07 -3.95 -6.91
C VAL A 69 -20.47 -2.75 -6.05
N GLU A 70 -20.72 -2.93 -4.75
CA GLU A 70 -21.05 -1.79 -3.88
C GLU A 70 -19.80 -0.96 -3.55
N LEU A 71 -18.64 -1.61 -3.43
CA LEU A 71 -17.37 -0.95 -3.18
C LEU A 71 -16.82 -0.23 -4.40
N GLN A 72 -17.05 -0.77 -5.61
CA GLN A 72 -16.73 -0.08 -6.86
C GLN A 72 -17.43 1.28 -6.99
N LYS A 73 -18.61 1.46 -6.38
CA LYS A 73 -19.36 2.74 -6.41
C LYS A 73 -18.78 3.81 -5.46
N LEU A 74 -17.88 3.42 -4.58
CA LEU A 74 -17.32 4.27 -3.54
C LEU A 74 -15.93 4.84 -3.89
N LEU A 75 -15.29 4.32 -4.95
CA LEU A 75 -13.99 4.78 -5.50
C LEU A 75 -14.16 5.81 -6.62
#